data_AF-A0A956YVQ3-F1
#
_entry.id   AF-A0A956YVQ3-F1
#
_cell.length_a   1.000
_cell.length_b   1.000
_cell.length_c   1.000
_cell.angle_alpha   90.00
_cell.angle_beta   90.00
_cell.angle_gamma   90.00
#
_symmetry.space_group_name_H-M   'P 1'
#
loop_
_entity.id
_entity.type
_entity.pdbx_description
1 polymer ?
#
loop_
_entity_poly.entity_id
_entity_poly.type
_entity_poly.pdbx_seq_one_letter_code
_entity_poly.pdbx_strand_id
1 'polypeptide(L)'
;DREMIFTAEYREFLKRDGNKAVRLPPRSPNLNAYAERYVRTIKESCLSRMIFFGEHSLRSAINECVQQYHHERNHQSLRNRLIDPAEVVGIDIGPIACRQRLGRLLQYYYRQAA
;
A
#
# COMPACT_ATOMS: atom_id res chain seq x y z
N ASP A 1 -7.22 -10.75 12.34
CA ASP A 1 -8.67 -11.02 12.27
C ASP A 1 -8.98 -12.40 12.84
N ARG A 2 -10.23 -12.88 12.80
CA ARG A 2 -10.68 -14.21 13.23
C ARG A 2 -10.84 -15.19 12.07
N GLU A 3 -10.40 -14.84 10.86
CA GLU A 3 -10.39 -15.73 9.71
C GLU A 3 -9.69 -17.06 10.01
N MET A 4 -10.17 -18.13 9.40
CA MET A 4 -9.69 -19.50 9.64
C MET A 4 -8.25 -19.72 9.15
N ILE A 5 -7.74 -18.87 8.25
CA ILE A 5 -6.36 -18.91 7.77
C ILE A 5 -5.34 -18.65 8.89
N PHE A 6 -5.74 -17.96 9.97
CA PHE A 6 -4.89 -17.72 11.13
C PHE A 6 -5.00 -18.89 12.12
N THR A 7 -4.45 -20.05 11.75
CA THR A 7 -4.55 -21.29 12.53
C THR A 7 -3.79 -21.23 13.86
N ALA A 8 -3.92 -22.26 14.70
CA ALA A 8 -3.17 -22.35 15.95
C ALA A 8 -1.66 -22.46 15.70
N GLU A 9 -1.27 -23.24 14.69
CA GLU A 9 0.12 -23.44 14.27
C GLU A 9 0.75 -22.11 13.81
N TYR A 10 0.01 -21.31 13.04
CA TYR A 10 0.49 -20.00 12.60
C TYR A 10 0.71 -19.03 13.78
N ARG A 11 -0.19 -19.04 14.77
CA ARG A 11 -0.02 -18.21 15.98
C ARG A 11 1.16 -18.67 16.84
N GLU A 12 1.39 -19.97 16.91
CA GLU A 12 2.56 -20.52 17.62
C GLU A 12 3.86 -20.17 16.90
N PHE A 13 3.86 -20.20 15.56
CA PHE A 13 4.98 -19.69 14.76
C PHE A 13 5.29 -18.22 15.08
N LEU A 14 4.28 -17.34 15.07
CA LEU A 14 4.46 -15.93 15.43
C LEU A 14 5.03 -15.77 16.85
N LYS A 15 4.55 -16.57 17.81
CA LYS A 15 5.02 -16.53 19.19
C LYS A 15 6.49 -16.95 19.32
N ARG A 16 6.93 -17.97 18.56
CA ARG A 16 8.34 -18.39 18.49
C ARG A 16 9.24 -17.29 17.91
N ASP A 17 8.72 -16.51 16.98
CA ASP A 17 9.41 -15.34 16.40
C ASP A 17 9.34 -14.09 17.30
N GLY A 18 8.85 -14.22 18.54
CA GLY A 18 8.75 -13.13 19.51
C GLY A 18 7.54 -12.21 19.32
N ASN A 19 6.64 -12.52 18.39
CA ASN A 19 5.47 -11.71 18.08
C ASN A 19 4.23 -12.14 18.86
N LYS A 20 3.52 -11.18 19.46
CA LYS A 20 2.24 -11.43 20.15
C LYS A 20 1.08 -11.34 19.16
N ALA A 21 0.50 -12.49 18.80
CA ALA A 21 -0.72 -12.52 17.99
C ALA A 21 -1.93 -12.01 18.79
N VAL A 22 -2.49 -10.86 18.39
CA VAL A 22 -3.71 -10.30 18.98
C VAL A 22 -4.93 -10.69 18.15
N ARG A 23 -5.81 -11.50 18.73
CA ARG A 23 -7.07 -11.87 18.08
C ARG A 23 -8.12 -10.79 18.32
N LEU A 24 -8.68 -10.24 17.24
CA LEU A 24 -9.72 -9.23 17.32
C LEU A 24 -10.99 -9.79 18.01
N PRO A 25 -11.69 -8.98 18.83
CA PRO A 25 -13.02 -9.31 19.33
C PRO A 25 -14.00 -9.59 18.16
N PRO A 26 -15.00 -10.46 18.37
CA PRO A 26 -16.00 -10.72 17.34
C PRO A 26 -16.74 -9.43 16.95
N ARG A 27 -17.13 -9.32 15.67
CA ARG A 27 -17.94 -8.21 15.12
C ARG A 27 -17.33 -6.81 15.35
N SER A 28 -16.00 -6.71 15.29
CA SER A 28 -15.27 -5.45 15.52
C SER A 28 -14.53 -4.98 14.27
N PRO A 29 -15.24 -4.60 13.19
CA PRO A 29 -14.62 -4.23 11.90
C PRO A 29 -13.66 -3.04 12.02
N ASN A 30 -13.95 -2.11 12.93
CA ASN A 30 -13.12 -0.93 13.14
C ASN A 30 -11.69 -1.26 13.59
N LEU A 31 -11.46 -2.41 14.21
CA LEU A 31 -10.13 -2.83 14.66
C LEU A 31 -9.24 -3.36 13.54
N ASN A 32 -9.79 -3.55 12.33
CA ASN A 32 -9.05 -3.90 11.11
C ASN A 32 -9.15 -2.81 10.03
N ALA A 33 -9.73 -1.65 10.36
CA ALA A 33 -10.09 -0.62 9.39
C ALA A 33 -8.90 -0.13 8.54
N TYR A 34 -7.69 -0.06 9.12
CA TYR A 34 -6.50 0.36 8.38
C TYR A 34 -6.11 -0.62 7.27
N ALA A 35 -6.06 -1.92 7.57
CA ALA A 35 -5.75 -2.94 6.58
C ALA A 35 -6.85 -3.02 5.51
N GLU A 36 -8.12 -2.94 5.91
CA GLU A 36 -9.23 -2.92 4.96
C GLU A 36 -9.21 -1.68 4.06
N ARG A 37 -8.92 -0.50 4.63
CA ARG A 37 -8.78 0.74 3.86
C ARG A 37 -7.61 0.66 2.87
N TYR A 38 -6.51 0.05 3.26
CA TYR A 38 -5.36 -0.19 2.39
C TYR A 38 -5.74 -1.11 1.21
N VAL A 39 -6.35 -2.26 1.48
CA VAL A 39 -6.80 -3.20 0.42
C VAL A 39 -7.80 -2.53 -0.51
N ARG A 40 -8.74 -1.74 0.02
CA ARG A 40 -9.69 -0.96 -0.79
C ARG A 40 -8.97 0.04 -1.69
N THR A 41 -7.96 0.74 -1.17
CA THR A 41 -7.18 1.72 -1.94
C THR A 41 -6.51 1.06 -3.15
N ILE A 42 -5.87 -0.10 -2.97
CA ILE A 42 -5.27 -0.85 -4.08
C ILE A 42 -6.35 -1.27 -5.10
N LYS A 43 -7.47 -1.81 -4.63
CA LYS A 43 -8.56 -2.23 -5.52
C LYS A 43 -9.09 -1.08 -6.38
N GLU A 44 -9.42 0.05 -5.77
CA GLU A 44 -10.05 1.19 -6.45
C GLU A 44 -9.07 1.98 -7.33
N SER A 45 -7.78 2.04 -6.95
CA SER A 45 -6.78 2.80 -7.70
C SER A 45 -6.27 2.06 -8.94
N CYS A 46 -6.17 0.73 -8.86
CA CYS A 46 -5.56 -0.06 -9.93
C CYS A 46 -6.37 -1.33 -10.28
N LEU A 47 -6.58 -2.25 -9.34
CA LEU A 47 -7.02 -3.61 -9.69
C LEU A 47 -8.41 -3.69 -10.32
N SER A 48 -9.34 -2.81 -9.96
CA SER A 48 -10.71 -2.83 -10.52
C SER A 48 -10.80 -2.26 -11.93
N ARG A 49 -9.69 -1.73 -12.49
CA ARG A 49 -9.63 -1.06 -13.80
C ARG A 49 -8.74 -1.80 -14.79
N MET A 50 -8.25 -2.99 -14.42
CA MET A 50 -7.30 -3.78 -15.18
C MET A 50 -7.81 -5.20 -15.37
N ILE A 51 -7.42 -5.80 -16.49
CA ILE A 51 -7.61 -7.22 -16.75
C ILE A 51 -6.24 -7.88 -16.61
N PHE A 52 -6.17 -8.93 -15.79
CA PHE A 52 -4.92 -9.63 -15.48
C PHE A 52 -4.82 -10.96 -16.23
N PHE A 53 -3.71 -11.16 -16.93
CA PHE A 53 -3.41 -12.41 -17.63
C PHE A 53 -2.41 -13.22 -16.79
N GLY A 54 -2.95 -13.83 -15.73
CA GLY A 54 -2.20 -14.67 -14.80
C GLY A 54 -1.60 -13.93 -13.60
N GLU A 55 -1.10 -14.72 -12.66
CA GLU A 55 -0.63 -14.25 -11.34
C GLU A 55 0.51 -13.24 -11.44
N HIS A 56 1.46 -13.44 -12.36
CA HIS A 56 2.60 -12.55 -12.53
C HIS A 56 2.16 -11.11 -12.86
N SER A 57 1.16 -10.96 -13.73
CA SER A 57 0.62 -9.65 -14.09
C SER A 57 -0.05 -8.95 -12.89
N LEU A 58 -0.79 -9.70 -12.08
CA LEU A 58 -1.41 -9.19 -10.86
C LEU A 58 -0.37 -8.78 -9.82
N ARG A 59 0.66 -9.62 -9.59
CA ARG A 59 1.75 -9.31 -8.65
C ARG A 59 2.53 -8.06 -9.08
N SER A 60 2.82 -7.93 -10.36
CA SER A 60 3.47 -6.75 -10.91
C SER A 60 2.64 -5.48 -10.65
N ALA A 61 1.33 -5.52 -10.92
CA ALA A 61 0.45 -4.40 -10.63
C ALA A 61 0.37 -4.07 -9.13
N ILE A 62 0.25 -5.08 -8.26
CA ILE A 62 0.25 -4.87 -6.81
C ILE A 62 1.57 -4.21 -6.37
N ASN A 63 2.73 -4.67 -6.86
CA ASN A 63 4.02 -4.09 -6.54
C ASN A 63 4.09 -2.62 -6.94
N GLU A 64 3.63 -2.26 -8.13
CA GLU A 64 3.55 -0.87 -8.58
C GLU A 64 2.63 -0.02 -7.67
N CYS A 65 1.49 -0.58 -7.25
CA CYS A 65 0.58 0.10 -6.32
C CYS A 65 1.22 0.28 -4.92
N VAL A 66 2.00 -0.69 -4.43
CA VAL A 66 2.76 -0.60 -3.16
C VAL A 66 3.84 0.47 -3.23
N GLN A 67 4.62 0.48 -4.32
CA GLN A 67 5.68 1.48 -4.55
C GLN A 67 5.10 2.89 -4.54
N GLN A 68 4.00 3.11 -5.26
CA GLN A 68 3.32 4.39 -5.24
C GLN A 68 2.76 4.72 -3.84
N TYR A 69 2.15 3.75 -3.16
CA TYR A 69 1.52 3.97 -1.86
C TYR A 69 2.51 4.46 -0.80
N HIS A 70 3.72 3.89 -0.73
CA HIS A 70 4.71 4.29 0.27
C HIS A 70 5.48 5.56 -0.12
N HIS A 71 5.90 5.67 -1.39
CA HIS A 71 6.89 6.67 -1.80
C HIS A 71 6.32 7.88 -2.53
N GLU A 72 5.07 7.83 -3.00
CA GLU A 72 4.55 8.81 -3.96
C GLU A 72 3.15 9.34 -3.59
N ARG A 73 2.40 8.62 -2.75
CA ARG A 73 1.07 9.01 -2.30
C ARG A 73 1.12 9.77 -0.97
N ASN A 74 0.53 10.96 -0.94
CA ASN A 74 0.34 11.70 0.30
C ASN A 74 -0.72 11.05 1.19
N HIS A 75 -0.43 10.96 2.50
CA HIS A 75 -1.34 10.38 3.49
C HIS A 75 -1.86 11.45 4.43
N GLN A 76 -3.17 11.66 4.47
CA GLN A 76 -3.81 12.69 5.32
C GLN A 76 -3.50 12.47 6.80
N SER A 77 -3.50 11.22 7.27
CA SER A 77 -3.12 10.86 8.65
C SER A 77 -1.67 11.20 9.00
N LEU A 78 -0.81 11.39 7.99
CA LEU A 78 0.60 11.77 8.16
C LEU A 78 0.85 13.26 7.91
N ARG A 79 -0.19 14.10 8.02
CA ARG A 79 -0.15 15.53 7.67
C ARG A 79 0.19 15.76 6.20
N ASN A 80 -0.41 14.94 5.32
CA ASN A 80 -0.17 14.94 3.87
C ASN A 80 1.30 14.67 3.48
N ARG A 81 2.04 13.94 4.32
CA ARG A 81 3.39 13.47 3.99
C ARG A 81 3.36 12.07 3.37
N LEU A 82 4.43 11.75 2.68
CA LEU A 82 4.74 10.40 2.21
C LEU A 82 5.16 9.51 3.40
N ILE A 83 4.97 8.21 3.28
CA ILE A 83 5.42 7.24 4.31
C ILE A 83 6.95 7.14 4.28
N ASP A 84 7.50 7.02 3.07
CA ASP A 84 8.94 6.89 2.84
C ASP A 84 9.36 7.83 1.70
N PRO A 85 9.58 9.14 2.00
CA PRO A 85 9.88 10.14 0.99
C PRO A 85 11.28 9.94 0.38
N ALA A 86 11.36 10.00 -0.95
CA ALA A 86 12.64 10.11 -1.64
C ALA A 86 13.28 11.49 -1.43
N GLU A 87 14.60 11.59 -1.61
CA GLU A 87 15.36 12.85 -1.42
C GLU A 87 14.87 14.01 -2.30
N VAL A 88 14.25 13.71 -3.45
CA VAL A 88 13.70 14.71 -4.38
C VAL A 88 12.45 15.43 -3.86
N VAL A 89 11.88 14.97 -2.74
CA VAL A 89 10.66 15.52 -2.15
C VAL A 89 10.99 16.82 -1.41
N GLY A 90 10.39 17.93 -1.82
CA GLY A 90 10.62 19.26 -1.23
C GLY A 90 11.44 20.20 -2.10
N ILE A 91 11.96 19.72 -3.24
CA ILE A 91 12.55 20.58 -4.27
C ILE A 91 11.45 21.44 -4.90
N ASP A 92 11.60 22.76 -4.84
CA ASP A 92 10.66 23.75 -5.36
C ASP A 92 11.14 24.41 -6.68
N ILE A 93 12.39 24.17 -7.08
CA ILE A 93 13.01 24.67 -8.30
C ILE A 93 13.15 23.55 -9.35
N GLY A 94 13.06 23.89 -10.63
CA GLY A 94 13.24 22.94 -11.74
C GLY A 94 11.92 22.50 -12.42
N PRO A 95 12.01 21.77 -13.54
CA PRO A 95 10.84 21.36 -14.31
C PRO A 95 10.01 20.32 -13.55
N ILE A 96 8.68 20.39 -13.72
CA ILE A 96 7.77 19.38 -13.19
C ILE A 96 7.79 18.18 -14.12
N ALA A 97 8.13 17.01 -13.56
CA ALA A 97 8.05 15.72 -14.23
C ALA A 97 6.88 14.89 -13.69
N CYS A 98 6.41 13.94 -14.48
CA CYS A 98 5.36 13.01 -14.09
C CYS A 98 5.87 11.58 -14.23
N ARG A 99 5.91 10.83 -13.13
CA ARG A 99 6.10 9.39 -13.15
C ARG A 99 4.74 8.71 -13.29
N GLN A 100 4.62 7.84 -14.28
CA GLN A 100 3.39 7.13 -14.60
C GLN A 100 3.60 5.63 -14.41
N ARG A 101 2.65 4.96 -13.77
CA ARG A 101 2.62 3.50 -13.60
C ARG A 101 1.28 2.96 -14.09
N LEU A 102 1.26 1.69 -14.49
CA LEU A 102 0.04 0.95 -14.85
C LEU A 102 -0.84 1.69 -15.87
N GLY A 103 -0.26 2.15 -16.98
CA GLY A 103 -1.02 2.82 -18.04
C GLY A 103 -1.66 4.15 -17.58
N ARG A 104 -0.95 4.94 -16.77
CA ARG A 104 -1.39 6.23 -16.20
C ARG A 104 -2.46 6.14 -15.11
N LEU A 105 -2.81 4.93 -14.64
CA LEU A 105 -3.72 4.78 -13.50
C LEU A 105 -3.13 5.37 -12.22
N LEU A 106 -1.81 5.26 -12.07
CA LEU A 106 -1.07 5.85 -10.96
C LEU A 106 -0.12 6.91 -11.52
N GLN A 107 -0.25 8.13 -11.02
CA GLN A 107 0.59 9.25 -11.43
C GLN A 107 1.18 9.92 -10.19
N TYR A 108 2.43 10.31 -10.31
CA TYR A 108 3.17 11.05 -9.30
C TYR A 108 3.89 12.21 -9.97
N TYR A 109 3.67 13.41 -9.45
CA TYR A 109 4.27 14.63 -9.96
C TYR A 109 5.37 15.06 -8.99
N TYR A 110 6.55 15.34 -9.53
CA TYR A 110 7.73 15.74 -8.76
C TYR A 110 8.54 16.76 -9.54
N ARG A 111 9.40 17.50 -8.85
CA ARG A 111 10.41 18.34 -9.51
C ARG A 111 11.70 17.56 -9.67
N GLN A 112 12.27 17.59 -10.87
CA GLN A 112 13.55 16.97 -11.13
C GLN A 112 14.65 17.93 -10.68
N ALA A 113 15.57 17.45 -9.83
CA ALA A 113 16.77 18.21 -9.50
C ALA A 113 17.59 18.44 -10.79
N ALA A 114 18.13 19.64 -10.94
CA ALA A 114 18.99 20.00 -12.07
C ALA A 114 20.33 19.26 -12.02
#